data_AF-A0A4R8KTH6-F1
#
_entry.id   AF-A0A4R8KTH6-F1
#
_cell.length_a   1.000
_cell.length_b   1.000
_cell.length_c   1.000
_cell.angle_alpha   90.00
_cell.angle_beta   90.00
_cell.angle_gamma   90.00
#
_symmetry.space_group_name_H-M   'P 1'
#
loop_
_entity.id
_entity.type
_entity.pdbx_description
1 polymer ?
#
loop_
_entity_poly.entity_id
_entity_poly.type
_entity_poly.pdbx_seq_one_letter_code
_entity_poly.pdbx_strand_id
1 'polypeptide(L)'
;MPGTTTPNHISAAALSVNQLYQTAFYTGRTPRSQEYKAGARMALEHRIERKDFDMPYQVGTAAADAFFAGIEEGKTIWRAAAAKMGGAA
;
A
#
# COMPACT_ATOMS: atom_id res chain seq x y z
N MET A 1 -13.39 12.50 -32.25
CA MET A 1 -12.09 12.39 -31.58
C MET A 1 -12.33 12.00 -30.12
N PRO A 2 -12.08 10.75 -29.70
CA PRO A 2 -12.13 10.41 -28.28
C PRO A 2 -10.72 10.59 -27.68
N GLY A 3 -10.59 11.51 -26.74
CA GLY A 3 -9.36 11.74 -25.99
C GLY A 3 -9.03 10.54 -25.11
N THR A 4 -7.93 9.86 -25.40
CA THR A 4 -7.31 8.89 -24.51
C THR A 4 -6.64 9.64 -23.37
N THR A 5 -7.29 9.65 -22.21
CA THR A 5 -6.69 10.10 -20.95
C THR A 5 -5.55 9.16 -20.59
N THR A 6 -4.32 9.58 -20.86
CA THR A 6 -3.10 8.93 -20.37
C THR A 6 -3.10 8.96 -18.84
N PRO A 7 -2.98 7.83 -18.12
CA PRO A 7 -2.65 7.88 -16.70
C PRO A 7 -1.18 8.27 -16.58
N ASN A 8 -0.93 9.58 -16.44
CA ASN A 8 0.39 10.13 -16.19
C ASN A 8 0.80 9.85 -14.72
N HIS A 9 1.30 8.64 -14.45
CA HIS A 9 1.87 8.27 -13.15
C HIS A 9 3.35 7.91 -13.28
N ILE A 10 4.14 8.78 -13.91
CA ILE A 10 5.59 8.74 -13.75
C ILE A 10 6.05 10.15 -13.42
N SER A 11 5.84 10.55 -12.16
CA SER A 11 6.62 11.63 -11.56
C SER A 11 7.70 10.99 -10.70
N ALA A 12 8.92 11.03 -11.21
CA ALA A 12 10.12 10.65 -10.49
C ALA A 12 10.40 11.69 -9.39
N ALA A 13 9.90 11.45 -8.17
CA ALA A 13 10.39 12.01 -6.88
C ALA A 13 9.47 11.66 -5.69
N ALA A 14 8.21 11.27 -5.92
CA ALA A 14 7.26 10.97 -4.85
C ALA A 14 6.99 9.46 -4.75
N LEU A 15 7.17 8.87 -3.57
CA LEU A 15 6.73 7.50 -3.30
C LEU A 15 5.23 7.39 -3.59
N SER A 16 4.85 6.57 -4.56
CA SER A 16 3.44 6.25 -4.81
C SER A 16 3.04 4.96 -4.10
N VAL A 17 1.76 4.89 -3.70
CA VAL A 17 1.15 3.69 -3.12
C VAL A 17 1.39 2.48 -4.00
N ASN A 18 1.14 2.62 -5.31
CA ASN A 18 1.29 1.53 -6.27
C ASN A 18 2.74 1.03 -6.37
N GLN A 19 3.74 1.91 -6.36
CA GLN A 19 5.14 1.50 -6.40
C GLN A 19 5.54 0.72 -5.14
N LEU A 20 5.19 1.23 -3.95
CA LEU A 20 5.50 0.53 -2.70
C LEU A 20 4.76 -0.81 -2.61
N TYR A 21 3.51 -0.84 -3.03
CA TYR A 21 2.70 -2.05 -3.06
C TYR A 21 3.25 -3.09 -4.04
N GLN A 22 3.57 -2.72 -5.28
CA GLN A 22 4.16 -3.63 -6.26
C GLN A 22 5.52 -4.15 -5.81
N THR A 23 6.34 -3.30 -5.18
CA THR A 23 7.64 -3.71 -4.63
C THR A 23 7.48 -4.72 -3.48
N ALA A 24 6.46 -4.55 -2.62
CA ALA A 24 6.23 -5.43 -1.48
C ALA A 24 5.52 -6.75 -1.83
N PHE A 25 4.76 -6.77 -2.92
CA PHE A 25 3.93 -7.89 -3.36
C PHE A 25 4.27 -8.35 -4.78
N TYR A 26 5.57 -8.40 -5.11
CA TYR A 26 6.05 -8.87 -6.40
C TYR A 26 5.84 -10.38 -6.59
N THR A 27 5.78 -10.79 -7.86
CA THR A 27 5.70 -12.19 -8.28
C THR A 27 7.00 -12.91 -7.92
N GLY A 28 6.96 -13.72 -6.85
CA GLY A 28 8.13 -14.42 -6.29
C GLY A 28 8.12 -14.50 -4.76
N ARG A 29 7.30 -13.67 -4.09
CA ARG A 29 7.00 -13.81 -2.65
C ARG A 29 5.94 -14.88 -2.42
N THR A 30 5.92 -15.47 -1.22
CA THR A 30 4.79 -16.29 -0.74
C THR A 30 3.46 -15.56 -0.98
N PRO A 31 2.49 -16.20 -1.66
CA PRO A 31 1.18 -15.60 -1.87
C PRO A 31 0.53 -15.18 -0.55
N ARG A 32 0.00 -13.96 -0.52
CA ARG A 32 -0.81 -13.43 0.59
C ARG A 32 -2.25 -13.26 0.14
N SER A 33 -3.17 -13.40 1.09
CA SER A 33 -4.60 -13.24 0.86
C SER A 33 -4.94 -11.83 0.37
N GLN A 34 -6.13 -11.68 -0.21
CA GLN A 34 -6.58 -10.40 -0.74
C GLN A 34 -6.78 -9.36 0.39
N GLU A 35 -7.26 -9.80 1.54
CA GLU A 35 -7.52 -8.99 2.74
C GLU A 35 -6.21 -8.43 3.31
N TYR A 36 -5.18 -9.27 3.40
CA TYR A 36 -3.86 -8.85 3.84
C TYR A 36 -3.26 -7.79 2.91
N LYS A 37 -3.38 -8.01 1.60
CA LYS A 37 -2.96 -7.04 0.58
C LYS A 37 -3.76 -5.74 0.65
N ALA A 38 -5.08 -5.82 0.87
CA ALA A 38 -5.94 -4.66 1.02
C ALA A 38 -5.55 -3.82 2.26
N GLY A 39 -5.23 -4.47 3.38
CA GLY A 39 -4.76 -3.79 4.59
C GLY A 39 -3.44 -3.06 4.38
N ALA A 40 -2.48 -3.70 3.70
CA ALA A 40 -1.20 -3.09 3.38
C ALA A 40 -1.36 -1.88 2.46
N ARG A 41 -2.22 -2.01 1.44
CA ARG A 41 -2.54 -0.90 0.53
C ARG A 41 -3.20 0.26 1.27
N MET A 42 -4.19 -0.02 2.12
CA MET A 42 -4.89 1.01 2.91
C MET A 42 -3.91 1.80 3.78
N ALA A 43 -2.99 1.12 4.47
CA ALA A 43 -1.99 1.79 5.30
C ALA A 43 -1.08 2.72 4.48
N LEU A 44 -0.71 2.33 3.26
CA LEU A 44 0.07 3.17 2.34
C LEU A 44 -0.74 4.37 1.83
N GLU A 45 -2.00 4.16 1.44
CA GLU A 45 -2.90 5.23 0.98
C GLU A 45 -3.16 6.24 2.10
N HIS A 46 -3.36 5.78 3.34
CA HIS A 46 -3.51 6.68 4.48
C HIS A 46 -2.24 7.51 4.74
N ARG A 47 -1.04 6.91 4.59
CA ARG A 47 0.23 7.61 4.84
C ARG A 47 0.62 8.59 3.74
N ILE A 48 0.41 8.22 2.47
CA ILE A 48 0.82 9.02 1.31
C ILE A 48 -0.27 10.01 0.90
N GLU A 49 -1.52 9.54 0.85
CA GLU A 49 -2.64 10.29 0.27
C GLU A 49 -3.54 10.92 1.35
N ARG A 50 -3.27 10.65 2.65
CA ARG A 50 -4.11 11.10 3.79
C ARG A 50 -5.58 10.74 3.64
N LYS A 51 -5.86 9.61 3.01
CA LYS A 51 -7.22 9.09 2.88
C LYS A 51 -7.70 8.48 4.20
N ASP A 52 -8.93 8.79 4.55
CA ASP A 52 -9.67 8.08 5.59
C ASP A 52 -10.29 6.82 5.01
N PHE A 53 -10.44 5.80 5.86
CA PHE A 53 -10.94 4.50 5.45
C PHE A 53 -11.85 3.90 6.50
N ASP A 54 -12.97 3.36 6.01
CA ASP A 54 -13.85 2.50 6.78
C ASP A 54 -13.36 1.06 6.71
N MET A 55 -13.58 0.32 7.81
CA MET A 55 -13.23 -1.09 7.90
C MET A 55 -14.12 -1.91 6.95
N PRO A 56 -13.55 -2.56 5.90
CA PRO A 56 -14.35 -3.28 4.93
C PRO A 56 -14.72 -4.71 5.40
N TYR A 57 -14.13 -5.18 6.51
CA TYR A 57 -14.33 -6.52 7.05
C TYR A 57 -14.99 -6.46 8.42
N GLN A 58 -15.88 -7.42 8.68
CA GLN A 58 -16.49 -7.57 10.00
C GLN A 58 -15.43 -7.96 11.04
N VAL A 59 -15.36 -7.20 12.14
CA VAL A 59 -14.42 -7.46 13.25
C VAL A 59 -14.68 -8.84 13.87
N GLY A 60 -13.60 -9.53 14.26
CA GLY A 60 -13.65 -10.88 14.82
C GLY A 60 -13.71 -11.99 13.77
N THR A 61 -13.46 -11.66 12.50
CA THR A 61 -13.31 -12.65 11.42
C THR A 61 -11.86 -12.79 11.01
N ALA A 62 -11.49 -13.96 10.47
CA ALA A 62 -10.15 -14.19 9.93
C ALA A 62 -9.78 -13.20 8.81
N ALA A 63 -10.77 -12.71 8.05
CA ALA A 63 -10.59 -11.67 7.04
C ALA A 63 -10.18 -10.33 7.67
N ALA A 64 -10.82 -9.93 8.77
CA ALA A 64 -10.43 -8.74 9.52
C ALA A 64 -9.04 -8.89 10.14
N ASP A 65 -8.71 -10.05 10.71
CA ASP A 65 -7.37 -10.30 11.27
C ASP A 65 -6.28 -10.23 10.19
N ALA A 66 -6.54 -10.82 9.02
CA ALA A 66 -5.65 -10.71 7.86
C ALA A 66 -5.48 -9.26 7.41
N PHE A 67 -6.56 -8.47 7.39
CA PHE A 67 -6.53 -7.05 7.05
C PHE A 67 -5.69 -6.25 8.05
N PHE A 68 -5.88 -6.45 9.36
CA PHE A 68 -5.06 -5.80 10.38
C PHE A 68 -3.59 -6.17 10.29
N ALA A 69 -3.27 -7.45 10.05
CA ALA A 69 -1.90 -7.89 9.80
C ALA A 69 -1.32 -7.22 8.55
N GLY A 70 -2.14 -7.03 7.51
CA GLY A 70 -1.80 -6.27 6.32
C GLY A 70 -1.47 -4.80 6.61
N ILE A 71 -2.26 -4.13 7.45
CA ILE A 71 -2.02 -2.73 7.83
C ILE A 71 -0.64 -2.57 8.48
N GLU A 72 -0.27 -3.47 9.39
CA GLU A 72 1.05 -3.42 10.06
C GLU A 72 2.21 -3.64 9.08
N GLU A 73 2.04 -4.52 8.10
CA GLU A 73 2.99 -4.69 6.99
C GLU A 73 3.11 -3.39 6.17
N GLY A 74 1.98 -2.79 5.79
CA GLY A 74 1.95 -1.52 5.04
C GLY A 74 2.67 -0.37 5.78
N LYS A 75 2.48 -0.27 7.11
CA LYS A 75 3.23 0.66 7.97
C LYS A 75 4.74 0.37 7.95
N THR A 76 5.12 -0.89 7.97
CA THR A 76 6.53 -1.32 7.92
C THR A 76 7.18 -0.97 6.59
N ILE A 77 6.48 -1.23 5.48
CA ILE A 77 6.90 -0.85 4.12
C ILE A 77 7.10 0.67 4.03
N TRP A 78 6.14 1.45 4.53
CA TRP A 78 6.24 2.90 4.57
C TRP A 78 7.47 3.37 5.36
N ARG A 79 7.69 2.83 6.58
CA ARG A 79 8.84 3.21 7.40
C ARG A 79 10.17 2.89 6.71
N ALA A 80 10.29 1.72 6.08
CA ALA A 80 11.49 1.35 5.34
C ALA A 80 11.74 2.28 4.13
N ALA A 81 10.68 2.62 3.40
CA ALA A 81 10.77 3.56 2.28
C ALA A 81 11.13 4.98 2.74
N ALA A 82 10.50 5.46 3.82
CA ALA A 82 10.80 6.75 4.42
C ALA A 82 12.24 6.83 4.96
N ALA A 83 12.73 5.78 5.62
CA ALA A 83 14.12 5.69 6.08
C ALA A 83 15.11 5.72 4.91
N LYS A 84 14.80 5.06 3.78
CA LYS A 84 15.62 5.12 2.57
C LYS A 84 15.65 6.50 1.92
N MET A 85 14.60 7.31 2.09
CA MET A 85 14.57 8.71 1.65
C MET A 85 15.23 9.68 2.63
N GLY A 86 15.11 9.44 3.94
CA GLY A 86 15.69 10.26 5.00
C GLY A 86 17.15 9.92 5.34
N GLY A 87 17.66 8.78 4.86
CA GLY A 87 19.04 8.34 4.97
C GLY A 87 19.95 9.00 3.93
N ALA A 88 19.99 10.33 3.96
CA ALA A 88 21.04 11.17 3.39
C ALA A 88 21.12 12.43 4.27
N ALA A 89 21.62 12.26 5.49
CA ALA A 89 22.07 13.33 6.37
C ALA A 89 23.19 12.78 7.26
#